data_AF-A0A2S2GHZ5-F1
#
_entry.id   AF-A0A2S2GHZ5-F1
#
_cell.length_a   1.000
_cell.length_b   1.000
_cell.length_c   1.000
_cell.angle_alpha   90.00
_cell.angle_beta   90.00
_cell.angle_gamma   90.00
#
_symmetry.space_group_name_H-M   'P 1'
#
loop_
_entity.id
_entity.type
_entity.pdbx_description
1 polymer ?
#
loop_
_entity_poly.entity_id
_entity_poly.type
_entity_poly.pdbx_seq_one_letter_code
_entity_poly.pdbx_strand_id
1 'polypeptide(L)' 'MAKAEDAFAALGIGRDLGYRLIRQGEFPVPVVPLGRIVRVRRADLLAFLGLAENDGGTHE' A
#
# COMPACT_ATOMS: atom_id res chain seq x y z
N MET A 1 -1.91 7.59 7.24
CA MET A 1 -2.55 6.45 6.56
C MET A 1 -2.65 6.80 5.09
N ALA A 2 -2.03 6.01 4.21
CA ALA A 2 -2.09 6.24 2.77
C ALA A 2 -3.45 5.77 2.22
N LYS A 3 -3.90 6.35 1.11
CA LYS A 3 -5.09 5.83 0.43
C LYS A 3 -4.72 4.53 -0.27
N ALA A 4 -5.71 3.67 -0.53
CA ALA A 4 -5.48 2.47 -1.36
C ALA A 4 -4.94 2.84 -2.76
N GLU A 5 -5.28 4.02 -3.25
CA GLU A 5 -4.82 4.58 -4.53
C GLU A 5 -3.29 4.73 -4.58
N ASP A 6 -2.68 5.23 -3.51
CA ASP A 6 -1.22 5.36 -3.40
C ASP A 6 -0.54 3.98 -3.41
N ALA A 7 -1.17 2.98 -2.78
CA ALA A 7 -0.67 1.62 -2.79
C ALA A 7 -0.72 1.01 -4.20
N PHE A 8 -1.80 1.27 -4.97
CA PHE A 8 -1.91 0.80 -6.36
C PHE A 8 -0.81 1.38 -7.24
N ALA A 9 -0.57 2.69 -7.12
CA ALA A 9 0.49 3.36 -7.85
C ALA A 9 1.88 2.82 -7.47
N ALA A 10 2.13 2.61 -6.16
CA ALA A 10 3.39 2.05 -5.67
C ALA A 10 3.62 0.60 -6.13
N LEU A 11 2.54 -0.17 -6.29
CA LEU A 11 2.56 -1.56 -6.81
C LEU A 11 2.59 -1.62 -8.35
N GLY A 12 2.46 -0.50 -9.06
CA GLY A 12 2.39 -0.46 -10.52
C GLY A 12 1.11 -1.07 -11.11
N ILE A 13 0.04 -1.19 -10.31
CA ILE A 13 -1.23 -1.78 -10.74
C ILE A 13 -2.30 -0.72 -10.98
N GLY A 14 -3.15 -0.96 -11.97
CA GLY A 14 -4.30 -0.11 -12.24
C GLY A 14 -5.32 -0.13 -11.10
N ARG A 15 -6.09 0.95 -10.98
CA ARG A 15 -7.12 1.12 -9.94
C ARG A 15 -8.16 -0.01 -9.92
N ASP A 16 -8.56 -0.49 -11.10
CA ASP A 16 -9.55 -1.57 -11.23
C ASP A 16 -9.03 -2.90 -10.68
N LEU A 17 -7.79 -3.28 -11.04
CA LEU A 17 -7.12 -4.47 -10.54
C LEU A 17 -6.89 -4.37 -9.01
N GLY A 18 -6.46 -3.20 -8.54
CA GLY A 18 -6.26 -2.94 -7.11
C GLY A 18 -7.52 -3.15 -6.28
N TYR A 19 -8.65 -2.55 -6.69
CA TYR A 19 -9.93 -2.76 -6.00
C TYR A 19 -10.46 -4.18 -6.12
N ARG A 20 -10.19 -4.87 -7.24
CA ARG A 20 -10.57 -6.28 -7.41
C ARG A 20 -9.84 -7.18 -6.42
N LEU A 21 -8.52 -7.04 -6.31
CA LEU A 21 -7.70 -7.78 -5.34
C LEU A 21 -8.12 -7.49 -3.90
N ILE A 22 -8.45 -6.23 -3.57
CA ILE A 22 -8.98 -5.87 -2.25
C ILE A 22 -10.32 -6.56 -1.98
N ARG A 23 -11.26 -6.57 -2.94
CA ARG A 23 -12.55 -7.26 -2.79
C ARG A 23 -12.39 -8.78 -2.69
N GLN A 24 -11.37 -9.35 -3.33
CA GLN A 24 -11.05 -10.77 -3.27
C GLN A 24 -10.23 -11.16 -2.03
N GLY A 25 -9.72 -10.18 -1.28
CA GLY A 25 -8.83 -10.44 -0.13
C GLY A 25 -7.42 -10.88 -0.54
N GLU A 26 -7.05 -10.68 -1.80
CA GLU A 26 -5.80 -11.15 -2.41
C GLU A 26 -4.78 -10.02 -2.59
N PHE A 27 -5.03 -8.88 -1.93
CA PHE A 27 -4.13 -7.74 -1.97
C PHE A 27 -2.87 -8.04 -1.14
N PRO A 28 -1.66 -7.75 -1.67
CA PRO A 28 -0.40 -8.14 -1.01
C PRO A 28 -0.10 -7.39 0.30
N VAL A 29 -0.87 -6.34 0.60
CA VAL A 29 -0.68 -5.45 1.75
C VAL A 29 -1.98 -5.40 2.57
N PRO A 30 -1.93 -5.36 3.91
CA PRO A 30 -3.14 -5.33 4.72
C PRO A 30 -3.91 -4.02 4.52
N VAL A 31 -5.18 -4.17 4.13
CA VAL A 31 -6.12 -3.09 3.93
C VAL A 31 -7.08 -3.00 5.10
N VAL A 32 -7.34 -1.78 5.57
CA VAL A 32 -8.27 -1.49 6.66
C VAL A 32 -9.48 -0.75 6.08
N PRO A 33 -10.66 -1.39 6.02
CA PRO A 33 -11.88 -0.70 5.64
C PRO A 33 -12.31 0.24 6.77
N LEU A 34 -12.47 1.53 6.45
CA LEU A 34 -12.95 2.57 7.35
C LEU A 34 -14.24 3.16 6.78
N GLY A 35 -15.34 2.44 6.99
CA GLY A 35 -16.64 2.76 6.41
C GLY A 35 -16.62 2.63 4.88
N ARG A 36 -16.81 3.75 4.16
CA ARG A 36 -16.78 3.79 2.69
C ARG A 36 -15.37 3.93 2.10
N ILE A 37 -14.36 4.14 2.92
CA ILE A 37 -12.99 4.42 2.48
C ILE A 37 -12.11 3.22 2.82
N VAL A 38 -11.27 2.79 1.88
CA VAL A 38 -10.25 1.78 2.16
C VAL A 38 -8.92 2.47 2.41
N ARG A 39 -8.28 2.12 3.53
CA ARG A 39 -7.01 2.69 3.99
C ARG A 39 -5.95 1.61 3.99
N VAL A 40 -4.73 1.95 3.61
CA VAL A 40 -3.58 1.03 3.68
C VAL A 40 -2.63 1.54 4.75
N ARG A 41 -2.11 0.61 5.55
CA ARG A 41 -1.05 0.95 6.51
C ARG A 41 0.21 1.29 5.73
N ARG A 42 0.70 2.51 5.91
CA ARG A 42 1.90 3.00 5.21
C ARG A 42 3.13 2.18 5.59
N ALA A 43 3.25 1.75 6.85
CA ALA A 43 4.35 0.92 7.32
C ALA A 43 4.41 -0.42 6.56
N ASP A 44 3.28 -1.14 6.47
CA ASP A 44 3.22 -2.41 5.73
C ASP A 44 3.46 -2.23 4.23
N LEU A 45 2.98 -1.13 3.64
CA LEU A 45 3.29 -0.79 2.25
C LEU A 45 4.78 -0.56 2.04
N LEU A 46 5.42 0.23 2.88
CA LEU A 46 6.86 0.45 2.81
C LEU A 46 7.64 -0.86 3.03
N ALA A 47 7.22 -1.70 3.96
CA ALA A 47 7.82 -3.01 4.21
C ALA A 47 7.70 -3.92 2.99
N PHE A 48 6.53 -3.95 2.34
CA PHE A 48 6.32 -4.73 1.13
C PHE A 48 7.17 -4.24 -0.04
N LEU A 49 7.36 -2.93 -0.18
CA LEU A 49 8.27 -2.36 -1.18
C LEU A 49 9.76 -2.53 -0.83
N GLY A 50 10.10 -3.09 0.34
CA GLY A 50 11.48 -3.15 0.83
C GLY A 50 12.06 -1.78 1.20
N LEU A 51 11.20 -0.77 1.35
CA LEU A 51 11.53 0.62 1.71
C LEU A 51 11.46 0.87 3.22
N ALA A 52 11.12 -0.14 4.05
CA ALA A 52 10.95 0.03 5.48
C ALA A 52 12.25 0.29 6.26
N GLU A 53 13.42 0.17 5.65
CA GLU A 53 14.67 0.54 6.31
C GLU A 53 15.73 0.98 5.29
N ASN A 54 15.69 2.26 4.91
CA ASN A 54 16.89 3.04 4.68
C ASN A 54 16.64 4.53 4.93
N ASP A 55 16.23 4.88 6.14
CA ASP A 55 16.52 6.21 6.71
C ASP A 55 17.90 6.14 7.39
N GLY A 56 18.91 5.76 6.60
CA GLY A 56 20.31 5.60 7.02
C GLY A 56 21.30 6.11 5.96
N GLY A 57 20.82 6.80 4.93
CA GLY A 57 21.65 7.50 3.96
C GLY A 57 21.88 8.94 4.36
N THR A 58 22.66 9.16 5.43
CA THR A 58 23.47 10.38 5.55
C THR A 58 24.28 10.48 4.27
N HIS A 59 23.86 11.32 3.32
CA HIS A 59 24.75 11.80 2.28
C HIS A 59 25.47 13.01 2.91
N GLU A 60 26.59 12.70 3.53
CA GLU A 60 27.65 13.63 3.96
C GLU A 60 28.43 14.19 2.76
#